data_AF-A0A929SKR2-F1
#
_entry.id   AF-A0A929SKR2-F1
#
_cell.length_a   1.000
_cell.length_b   1.000
_cell.length_c   1.000
_cell.angle_alpha   90.00
_cell.angle_beta   90.00
_cell.angle_gamma   90.00
#
_symmetry.space_group_name_H-M   'P 1'
#
loop_
_entity.id
_entity.type
_entity.pdbx_description
1 polymer ?
#
loop_
_entity_poly.entity_id
_entity_poly.type
_entity_poly.pdbx_seq_one_letter_code
_entity_poly.pdbx_strand_id
1 'polypeptide(L)' 'ATIEINENGFEISHLLESQSILDIMEDLDYDVYEIQDILSERIEKSKLVTDSQRKQILGEMYLFLNDNGYLKTIS' A
#
# COMPACT_ATOMS: atom_id res chain seq x y z
N ALA A 1 6.42 -17.79 -2.87
CA ALA A 1 5.57 -18.82 -3.50
C ALA A 1 6.41 -20.06 -3.76
N THR A 2 5.87 -21.23 -3.45
CA THR A 2 6.42 -22.53 -3.79
C THR A 2 5.61 -23.09 -4.95
N ILE A 3 6.29 -23.67 -5.96
CA ILE A 3 5.64 -24.33 -7.09
C ILE A 3 6.00 -25.81 -7.01
N GLU A 4 4.98 -26.65 -6.84
CA GLU A 4 5.09 -28.10 -6.82
C GLU A 4 4.67 -28.64 -8.19
N ILE A 5 5.46 -29.55 -8.77
CA ILE A 5 5.21 -30.09 -10.11
C ILE A 5 5.03 -31.61 -9.99
N ASN A 6 3.96 -32.14 -10.58
CA ASN A 6 3.64 -33.57 -10.58
C ASN A 6 3.09 -34.02 -11.94
N GLU A 7 2.74 -35.30 -12.05
CA GLU A 7 2.22 -35.91 -13.29
C GLU A 7 0.92 -35.26 -13.81
N ASN A 8 0.19 -34.56 -12.94
CA ASN A 8 -1.08 -33.90 -13.25
C ASN A 8 -0.93 -32.39 -13.54
N GLY A 9 0.29 -31.83 -13.45
CA GLY A 9 0.56 -30.41 -13.71
C GLY A 9 1.37 -29.76 -12.59
N PHE A 10 0.94 -28.58 -12.15
CA PHE A 10 1.60 -27.83 -11.08
C PHE A 10 0.59 -27.35 -10.02
N GLU A 11 1.07 -27.15 -8.80
CA GLU A 11 0.34 -26.56 -7.68
C GLU A 11 1.17 -25.40 -7.10
N ILE A 12 0.52 -24.26 -6.86
CA ILE A 12 1.16 -23.11 -6.21
C ILE A 12 0.76 -23.13 -4.74
N SER A 13 1.74 -23.21 -3.86
CA SER A 13 1.56 -23.18 -2.42
C SER A 13 2.41 -22.05 -1.81
N HIS A 14 2.21 -21.74 -0.52
CA HIS A 14 3.06 -20.81 0.23
C HIS A 14 3.31 -19.47 -0.49
N LEU A 15 2.23 -18.82 -0.96
CA LEU A 15 2.32 -17.47 -1.51
C LEU A 15 2.97 -16.56 -0.47
N LEU A 16 3.96 -15.79 -0.91
CA LEU A 16 4.61 -14.77 -0.12
C LEU A 16 4.24 -13.45 -0.77
N GLU A 17 3.36 -12.70 -0.13
CA GLU A 17 2.98 -11.38 -0.62
C GLU A 17 4.16 -10.41 -0.47
N SER A 18 4.24 -9.46 -1.39
CA SER A 18 5.20 -8.38 -1.24
C SER A 18 4.81 -7.51 -0.06
N GLN A 19 5.81 -7.03 0.66
CA GLN A 19 5.63 -6.00 1.67
C GLN A 19 4.95 -4.76 1.07
N SER A 20 4.12 -4.11 1.89
CA SER A 20 3.52 -2.82 1.57
C SER A 20 4.54 -1.69 1.67
N ILE A 21 4.16 -0.49 1.21
CA ILE A 21 4.98 0.70 1.41
C ILE A 21 5.21 0.97 2.90
N LEU A 22 4.21 0.81 3.76
CA LEU A 22 4.37 1.01 5.20
C LEU A 22 5.30 -0.02 5.84
N ASP A 23 5.18 -1.30 5.49
CA ASP A 23 6.06 -2.35 6.01
C ASP A 23 7.53 -2.05 5.65
N ILE A 24 7.78 -1.60 4.42
CA ILE A 24 9.12 -1.21 3.98
C ILE A 24 9.64 0.00 4.76
N MET A 25 8.77 0.97 5.10
CA MET A 25 9.16 2.12 5.91
C MET A 25 9.44 1.73 7.36
N GLU A 26 8.64 0.83 7.94
CA GLU A 26 8.86 0.27 9.27
C GLU A 26 10.19 -0.49 9.35
N ASP A 27 10.51 -1.31 8.34
CA ASP A 27 11.81 -2.00 8.22
C ASP A 27 13.02 -1.05 8.18
N LEU A 28 12.79 0.20 7.76
CA LEU A 28 13.79 1.27 7.71
C LEU A 28 13.81 2.12 9.00
N ASP A 29 13.15 1.66 10.07
CA ASP A 29 13.02 2.33 11.37
C ASP A 29 12.25 3.67 11.34
N TYR A 30 11.37 3.89 10.36
CA TYR A 30 10.46 5.04 10.39
C TYR A 30 9.27 4.81 11.32
N ASP A 31 8.81 5.88 11.98
CA ASP A 31 7.52 5.88 12.68
C ASP A 31 6.37 6.00 11.66
N VAL A 32 5.81 4.85 11.28
CA VAL A 32 4.73 4.77 10.30
C VAL A 32 3.44 5.44 10.78
N TYR A 33 3.20 5.51 12.10
CA TYR A 33 2.03 6.22 12.64
C TYR A 33 2.22 7.72 12.52
N GLU A 34 3.42 8.24 12.83
CA GLU A 34 3.75 9.66 12.62
C GLU A 34 3.60 10.05 11.15
N ILE A 35 4.08 9.21 10.22
CA ILE A 35 3.93 9.47 8.77
C ILE A 35 2.45 9.57 8.38
N GLN A 36 1.63 8.61 8.81
CA GLN A 36 0.19 8.62 8.50
C GLN A 36 -0.51 9.84 9.08
N ASP A 37 -0.19 10.22 10.31
CA ASP A 37 -0.77 11.40 10.98
C ASP A 37 -0.40 12.69 10.25
N ILE A 38 0.89 12.87 9.91
CA ILE A 38 1.36 14.06 9.18
C ILE A 38 0.70 14.15 7.80
N LEU A 39 0.62 13.04 7.06
CA LEU A 39 0.00 13.04 5.73
C LEU A 39 -1.51 13.37 5.82
N SER A 40 -2.21 12.73 6.77
CA SER A 40 -3.63 12.95 7.00
C SER A 40 -3.92 14.40 7.41
N GLU A 41 -3.13 14.94 8.34
CA GLU A 41 -3.25 16.32 8.80
C GLU A 41 -3.03 17.33 7.65
N ARG A 42 -2.05 17.09 6.77
CA ARG A 42 -1.79 17.95 5.61
C ARG A 42 -2.96 17.95 4.63
N ILE A 43 -3.55 16.79 4.36
CA ILE A 43 -4.73 16.67 3.50
C ILE A 43 -5.94 17.36 4.15
N GLU A 44 -6.15 17.16 5.45
CA GLU A 44 -7.23 17.79 6.22
C GLU A 44 -7.08 19.33 6.35
N LYS A 45 -5.86 19.86 6.35
CA LYS A 45 -5.64 21.31 6.39
C LYS A 45 -5.63 21.95 5.00
N SER A 46 -5.71 21.16 3.94
CA SER A 46 -5.66 21.67 2.58
C SER A 46 -6.88 22.54 2.25
N LYS A 47 -6.61 23.75 1.75
CA LYS A 47 -7.62 24.70 1.24
C LYS A 47 -7.85 24.58 -0.27
N LEU A 48 -7.20 23.62 -0.92
CA LEU A 48 -7.23 23.45 -2.38
C LEU A 48 -8.29 22.44 -2.85
N VAL A 49 -8.94 21.74 -1.93
CA VAL A 49 -9.88 20.65 -2.21
C VAL A 49 -11.16 20.82 -1.40
N THR A 50 -12.26 20.34 -1.95
CA THR A 50 -13.55 20.23 -1.24
C THR A 50 -13.53 19.08 -0.24
N ASP A 51 -14.48 19.08 0.70
CA ASP A 51 -14.63 17.99 1.68
C ASP A 51 -14.84 16.61 1.03
N SER A 52 -15.54 16.56 -0.12
CA SER A 52 -15.74 15.33 -0.87
C SER A 52 -14.43 14.80 -1.46
N GLN A 53 -13.69 15.69 -2.16
CA GLN A 53 -12.38 15.35 -2.72
C GLN A 53 -11.38 14.95 -1.64
N ARG A 54 -11.43 15.62 -0.48
CA ARG A 54 -10.58 15.32 0.66
C ARG A 54 -10.78 13.90 1.18
N LYS A 55 -12.02 13.48 1.38
CA LYS A 55 -12.35 12.11 1.81
C LYS A 55 -11.86 11.08 0.80
N GLN A 56 -12.01 11.37 -0.49
CA GLN A 56 -11.49 10.51 -1.55
C GLN A 56 -9.95 10.41 -1.49
N ILE A 57 -9.24 11.53 -1.41
CA ILE A 57 -7.77 11.57 -1.34
C ILE A 57 -7.25 10.82 -0.12
N LEU A 58 -7.89 10.96 1.05
CA LEU A 58 -7.52 10.19 2.25
C LEU A 58 -7.70 8.68 2.02
N GLY A 59 -8.82 8.26 1.45
CA GLY A 59 -9.05 6.85 1.12
C GLY A 59 -8.00 6.29 0.15
N GLU A 60 -7.68 7.05 -0.92
CA GLU A 60 -6.64 6.69 -1.88
C GLU A 60 -5.25 6.63 -1.24
N MET A 61 -4.91 7.60 -0.38
CA MET A 61 -3.65 7.61 0.36
C MET A 61 -3.49 6.35 1.23
N TYR A 62 -4.51 6.00 2.03
CA TYR A 62 -4.45 4.78 2.85
C TYR A 62 -4.37 3.52 1.99
N LEU A 63 -5.09 3.46 0.88
CA LEU A 63 -4.99 2.36 -0.08
C LEU A 63 -3.56 2.20 -0.60
N PHE A 64 -2.94 3.28 -1.05
CA PHE A 64 -1.59 3.24 -1.62
C PHE A 64 -0.52 2.89 -0.59
N LEU A 65 -0.63 3.41 0.63
CA LEU A 65 0.31 3.09 1.70
C LEU A 65 0.30 1.60 2.09
N ASN A 66 -0.85 0.92 1.95
CA ASN A 66 -1.00 -0.51 2.21
C ASN A 66 -0.75 -1.40 0.98
N ASP A 67 -0.52 -0.80 -0.20
CA ASP A 67 -0.18 -1.56 -1.41
C ASP A 67 1.33 -1.78 -1.50
N ASN A 68 1.73 -2.75 -2.32
CA ASN A 68 3.14 -2.95 -2.63
C ASN A 68 3.68 -1.81 -3.52
N GLY A 69 4.99 -1.61 -3.48
CA GLY A 69 5.66 -0.53 -4.21
C GLY A 69 5.88 -0.79 -5.72
N TYR A 70 5.38 -1.89 -6.28
CA TYR A 70 5.58 -2.18 -7.71
C TYR A 70 4.68 -1.32 -8.59
N LEU A 71 5.20 -0.93 -9.75
CA LEU A 71 4.44 -0.15 -10.72
C LEU A 71 3.30 -0.97 -11.33
N LYS A 72 2.13 -0.34 -11.45
CA LYS A 72 0.98 -0.89 -12.18
C LYS A 72 1.01 -0.44 -13.64
N THR A 73 0.51 -1.30 -14.53
CA THR A 73 0.39 -0.97 -15.96
C THR A 73 -0.62 0.16 -16.16
N ILE A 74 -0.34 1.04 -17.12
CA ILE A 74 -1.30 2.04 -17.60
C ILE A 74 -2.25 1.30 -18.54
N SER A 75 -3.54 1.24 -18.18
CA SER A 75 -4.61 0.68 -19.01
C SER A 75 -5.14 1.69 -20.02
#